data_AF-A0A1I1WCA1-F1
#
_entry.id   AF-A0A1I1WCA1-F1
#
_cell.length_a   1.000
_cell.length_b   1.000
_cell.length_c   1.000
_cell.angle_alpha   90.00
_cell.angle_beta   90.00
_cell.angle_gamma   90.00
#
_symmetry.space_group_name_H-M   'P 1'
#
loop_
_entity.id
_entity.type
_entity.pdbx_description
1 polymer ?
#
loop_
_entity_poly.entity_id
_entity_poly.type
_entity_poly.pdbx_seq_one_letter_code
_entity_poly.pdbx_strand_id
1 'polypeptide(L)'
;MTIARSRTRARRDLRLAVAAVALVACAPREAPQAPEPTPPAPTASAPPAPGTEPAPAPPDPTAAQPQPGPIEPSPAADNPTRPGATSPSVGDAARKPSKTWPFVAWDRAEAFTFNHVPYGPGVPLRVYDATNGWSPEIAERKPISPAQAGRAVEWVVATRGALEVSKCAFPRHAVVLFAGDTPVGSVNVCFECGDILVWPEFEPPASGPTAERRHRQQMKAYKRVFPEWERFFRDDLGLPLTPLAQP
;
A
#
# COMPACT_ATOMS: atom_id res chain seq x y z
N MET A 1 21.47 -54.95 26.32
CA MET A 1 21.33 -54.83 27.79
C MET A 1 20.01 -54.16 28.10
N THR A 2 19.23 -54.84 28.93
CA THR A 2 17.87 -54.56 29.40
C THR A 2 17.80 -53.30 30.26
N ILE A 3 16.71 -52.52 30.18
CA ILE A 3 15.79 -52.17 31.29
C ILE A 3 14.75 -51.16 30.78
N ALA A 4 13.49 -51.59 30.88
CA ALA A 4 12.28 -50.81 30.71
C ALA A 4 11.84 -50.15 32.02
N ARG A 5 10.82 -49.29 31.90
CA ARG A 5 9.84 -48.83 32.91
C ARG A 5 10.05 -47.42 33.46
N SER A 6 9.16 -46.50 33.08
CA SER A 6 7.91 -46.15 33.80
C SER A 6 8.15 -45.26 35.01
N ARG A 7 7.92 -43.95 34.87
CA ARG A 7 7.56 -43.09 35.99
C ARG A 7 6.28 -42.32 35.71
N THR A 8 5.25 -42.84 36.36
CA THR A 8 3.91 -42.33 36.60
C THR A 8 3.94 -41.07 37.46
N ARG A 9 3.04 -40.14 37.12
CA ARG A 9 2.14 -39.37 38.00
C ARG A 9 2.67 -38.89 39.36
N ALA A 10 2.88 -37.59 39.44
CA ALA A 10 2.81 -36.75 40.64
C ALA A 10 2.74 -35.29 40.10
N ARG A 11 1.76 -34.41 40.34
CA ARG A 11 0.77 -34.25 41.39
C ARG A 11 -0.45 -33.50 40.83
N ARG A 12 -1.63 -33.91 41.33
CA ARG A 12 -2.85 -33.09 41.39
C ARG A 12 -2.67 -32.02 42.47
N ASP A 13 -3.59 -31.06 42.44
CA ASP A 13 -3.93 -30.12 43.52
C ASP A 13 -3.12 -28.83 43.60
N LEU A 14 -3.60 -27.82 42.87
CA LEU A 14 -3.92 -26.57 43.54
C LEU A 14 -5.22 -25.99 42.95
N ARG A 15 -6.28 -26.23 43.70
CA ARG A 15 -7.62 -25.66 43.53
C ARG A 15 -7.65 -24.22 44.02
N LEU A 16 -8.56 -23.44 43.40
CA LEU A 16 -9.30 -22.31 43.97
C LEU A 16 -8.51 -21.14 44.57
N ALA A 17 -8.62 -19.97 43.93
CA ALA A 17 -8.80 -18.72 44.66
C ALA A 17 -9.61 -17.69 43.84
N VAL A 18 -10.88 -17.55 44.25
CA VAL A 18 -11.62 -16.30 44.44
C VAL A 18 -11.98 -15.48 43.19
N ALA A 19 -13.25 -15.65 42.81
CA ALA A 19 -14.06 -14.62 42.18
C ALA A 19 -14.21 -13.40 43.11
N ALA A 20 -13.86 -12.22 42.61
CA ALA A 20 -14.29 -10.95 43.20
C ALA A 20 -15.14 -10.21 42.17
N VAL A 21 -16.44 -10.19 42.47
CA VAL A 21 -17.50 -9.42 41.85
C VAL A 21 -17.25 -7.94 42.12
N ALA A 22 -17.16 -7.12 41.08
CA ALA A 22 -17.32 -5.67 41.19
C ALA A 22 -18.46 -5.25 40.26
N LEU A 23 -19.68 -5.30 40.81
CA LEU A 23 -20.85 -4.57 40.31
C LEU A 23 -20.61 -3.09 40.58
N VAL A 24 -20.13 -2.35 39.59
CA VAL A 24 -20.17 -0.89 39.60
C VAL A 24 -21.48 -0.45 38.98
N ALA A 25 -22.26 0.24 39.81
CA ALA A 25 -23.60 0.72 39.56
C ALA A 25 -23.70 1.62 38.31
N CYS A 26 -24.73 1.36 37.51
CA CYS A 26 -25.28 2.31 36.55
C CYS A 26 -25.87 3.51 37.30
N ALA A 27 -25.28 4.68 37.13
CA ALA A 27 -25.97 5.95 37.33
C ALA A 27 -26.32 6.54 35.96
N PRO A 28 -27.57 6.98 35.72
CA PRO A 28 -27.93 7.66 34.49
C PRO A 28 -27.27 9.05 34.50
N ARG A 29 -26.28 9.23 33.61
CA ARG A 29 -25.66 10.53 33.36
C ARG A 29 -26.62 11.34 32.49
N GLU A 30 -27.15 12.41 33.07
CA GLU A 30 -27.90 13.46 32.37
C GLU A 30 -27.17 13.86 31.08
N ALA A 31 -27.91 13.83 29.98
CA ALA A 31 -27.42 14.28 28.69
C ALA A 31 -27.16 15.79 28.75
N PRO A 32 -26.00 16.29 28.30
CA PRO A 32 -25.81 17.72 28.12
C PRO A 32 -26.81 18.22 27.07
N GLN A 33 -27.63 19.20 27.47
CA GLN A 33 -28.50 19.95 26.56
C GLN A 33 -27.68 20.49 25.40
N ALA A 34 -28.16 20.23 24.18
CA ALA A 34 -27.60 20.82 22.97
C ALA A 34 -27.71 22.35 23.07
N PRO A 35 -26.64 23.12 22.76
CA PRO A 35 -26.75 24.56 22.65
C PRO A 35 -27.74 24.92 21.53
N GLU A 36 -28.65 25.86 21.81
CA GLU A 36 -29.55 26.45 20.83
C GLU A 36 -28.78 26.95 19.60
N PRO A 37 -29.31 26.73 18.38
CA PRO A 37 -28.71 27.28 17.18
C PRO A 37 -28.79 28.80 17.21
N THR A 38 -27.63 29.45 17.30
CA THR A 38 -27.49 30.89 17.09
C THR A 38 -27.95 31.23 15.67
N PRO A 39 -28.84 32.23 15.49
CA PRO A 39 -29.24 32.66 14.14
C PRO A 39 -28.01 33.17 13.37
N PRO A 40 -27.88 32.86 12.06
CA PRO A 40 -26.78 33.37 11.26
C PRO A 40 -26.84 34.89 11.18
N ALA A 41 -25.70 35.53 11.43
CA ALA A 41 -25.52 36.95 11.19
C ALA A 41 -25.70 37.28 9.69
N PRO A 42 -26.22 38.47 9.35
CA PRO A 42 -26.39 38.88 7.95
C PRO A 42 -25.03 38.94 7.24
N THR A 43 -24.91 38.19 6.15
CA THR A 43 -23.77 38.21 5.24
C THR A 43 -23.65 39.60 4.62
N ALA A 44 -22.59 40.33 4.96
CA ALA A 44 -22.21 41.54 4.25
C ALA A 44 -21.76 41.16 2.84
N SER A 45 -22.49 41.66 1.84
CA SER A 45 -22.13 41.55 0.43
C SER A 45 -20.76 42.20 0.19
N ALA A 46 -19.82 41.41 -0.33
CA ALA A 46 -18.56 41.94 -0.86
C ALA A 46 -18.82 42.71 -2.18
N PRO A 47 -18.12 43.82 -2.42
CA PRO A 47 -18.23 44.58 -3.66
C PRO A 47 -17.63 43.80 -4.86
N PRO A 48 -18.14 44.03 -6.08
CA PRO A 48 -17.60 43.41 -7.29
C PRO A 48 -16.19 43.93 -7.61
N ALA A 49 -15.27 43.02 -7.91
CA ALA A 49 -13.96 43.36 -8.43
C ALA A 49 -14.06 43.88 -9.88
N PRO A 50 -13.25 44.89 -10.27
CA PRO A 50 -13.27 45.46 -11.60
C PRO A 50 -12.52 44.60 -12.63
N GLY A 51 -13.07 44.63 -13.85
CA GLY A 51 -12.62 44.07 -15.13
C GLY A 51 -11.22 43.47 -15.27
N THR A 52 -11.18 42.23 -15.74
CA THR A 52 -10.01 41.64 -16.38
C THR A 52 -10.12 41.85 -17.90
N GLU A 53 -9.25 42.70 -18.40
CA GLU A 53 -8.95 42.92 -19.82
C GLU A 53 -8.36 41.62 -20.44
N PRO A 54 -8.78 41.21 -21.65
CA PRO A 54 -8.24 40.01 -22.27
C PRO A 54 -6.83 40.24 -22.83
N ALA A 55 -5.89 39.40 -22.39
CA ALA A 55 -4.51 39.39 -22.85
C ALA A 55 -4.40 39.00 -24.35
N PRO A 56 -3.41 39.54 -25.10
CA PRO A 56 -3.21 39.25 -26.52
C PRO A 56 -2.72 37.81 -26.76
N ALA A 57 -3.15 37.25 -27.90
CA ALA A 57 -2.85 35.89 -28.34
C ALA A 57 -1.34 35.62 -28.53
N PRO A 58 -0.87 34.38 -28.28
CA PRO A 58 0.50 33.99 -28.55
C PRO A 58 0.78 33.86 -30.06
N PRO A 59 2.00 34.15 -30.53
CA PRO A 59 2.39 34.02 -31.94
C PRO A 59 2.62 32.56 -32.36
N ASP A 60 2.24 32.26 -33.61
CA ASP A 60 2.47 30.99 -34.31
C ASP A 60 3.95 30.61 -34.38
N PRO A 61 4.34 29.39 -34.01
CA PRO A 61 5.62 28.82 -34.39
C PRO A 61 5.50 28.10 -35.74
N THR A 62 5.56 28.86 -36.84
CA THR A 62 6.00 28.31 -38.14
C THR A 62 7.53 28.39 -38.18
N ALA A 63 8.19 27.29 -37.86
CA ALA A 63 9.61 27.11 -38.15
C ALA A 63 9.86 25.68 -38.64
N ALA A 64 10.52 25.61 -39.80
CA ALA A 64 10.72 24.45 -40.63
C ALA A 64 11.37 23.25 -39.93
N GLN A 65 10.82 22.05 -40.16
CA GLN A 65 11.54 20.79 -39.96
C GLN A 65 12.16 20.32 -41.28
N PRO A 66 13.45 19.91 -41.28
CA PRO A 66 14.14 19.37 -42.45
C PRO A 66 13.68 17.93 -42.76
N GLN A 67 13.65 17.59 -44.05
CA GLN A 67 13.30 16.27 -44.55
C GLN A 67 14.30 15.18 -44.12
N PRO A 68 13.85 13.97 -43.74
CA PRO A 68 14.72 12.82 -43.60
C PRO A 68 15.11 12.25 -44.98
N GLY A 69 16.41 12.09 -45.21
CA GLY A 69 16.97 11.43 -46.38
C GLY A 69 16.78 9.90 -46.38
N PRO A 70 17.15 9.22 -47.47
CA PRO A 70 16.91 7.78 -47.65
C PRO A 70 17.80 6.95 -46.72
N ILE A 71 17.21 5.99 -46.03
CA ILE A 71 17.91 5.02 -45.18
C ILE A 71 18.54 3.95 -46.10
N GLU A 72 19.86 3.88 -46.08
CA GLU A 72 20.67 2.85 -46.71
C GLU A 72 20.57 1.53 -45.91
N PRO A 73 20.32 0.36 -46.54
CA PRO A 73 20.21 -0.91 -45.83
C PRO A 73 21.60 -1.43 -45.42
N SER A 74 21.84 -1.46 -44.11
CA SER A 74 23.03 -2.07 -43.51
C SER A 74 23.00 -3.60 -43.63
N PRO A 75 24.11 -4.26 -44.01
CA PRO A 75 24.15 -5.70 -44.20
C PRO A 75 24.12 -6.47 -42.87
N ALA A 76 23.48 -7.64 -42.94
CA ALA A 76 23.26 -8.58 -41.85
C ALA A 76 24.58 -9.01 -41.18
N ALA A 77 24.64 -8.85 -39.85
CA ALA A 77 25.64 -9.48 -39.02
C ALA A 77 25.06 -10.80 -38.46
N ASP A 78 25.76 -11.88 -38.75
CA ASP A 78 25.51 -13.23 -38.24
C ASP A 78 25.56 -13.25 -36.70
N ASN A 79 24.45 -13.66 -36.07
CA ASN A 79 24.40 -13.96 -34.64
C ASN A 79 24.88 -15.40 -34.42
N PRO A 80 25.85 -15.65 -33.51
CA PRO A 80 26.23 -17.01 -33.14
C PRO A 80 25.13 -17.67 -32.30
N THR A 81 24.74 -18.86 -32.75
CA THR A 81 23.89 -19.84 -32.08
C THR A 81 24.20 -19.96 -30.58
N ARG A 82 23.28 -19.50 -29.73
CA ARG A 82 23.30 -19.68 -28.27
C ARG A 82 22.90 -21.12 -27.93
N PRO A 83 23.74 -21.92 -27.25
CA PRO A 83 23.33 -23.23 -26.76
C PRO A 83 22.32 -23.11 -25.62
N GLY A 84 21.15 -23.71 -25.81
CA GLY A 84 20.27 -24.26 -24.77
C GLY A 84 20.06 -23.41 -23.51
N ALA A 85 19.19 -22.40 -23.59
CA ALA A 85 18.50 -21.91 -22.41
C ALA A 85 17.55 -23.02 -21.93
N THR A 86 17.97 -23.75 -20.90
CA THR A 86 17.08 -24.60 -20.12
C THR A 86 16.12 -23.64 -19.41
N SER A 87 14.91 -23.50 -19.95
CA SER A 87 13.81 -22.86 -19.23
C SER A 87 13.65 -23.61 -17.90
N PRO A 88 13.82 -22.95 -16.73
CA PRO A 88 13.34 -23.56 -15.50
C PRO A 88 11.82 -23.68 -15.69
N SER A 89 11.35 -24.91 -15.81
CA SER A 89 9.96 -25.25 -15.66
C SER A 89 9.57 -24.79 -14.26
N VAL A 90 9.01 -23.58 -14.16
CA VAL A 90 8.37 -23.07 -12.96
C VAL A 90 7.14 -23.93 -12.79
N GLY A 91 7.33 -25.06 -12.11
CA GLY A 91 6.24 -25.94 -11.76
C GLY A 91 5.20 -25.13 -11.03
N ASP A 92 3.95 -25.30 -11.46
CA ASP A 92 2.73 -25.13 -10.68
C ASP A 92 2.75 -26.07 -9.44
N ALA A 93 3.81 -25.99 -8.63
CA ALA A 93 3.85 -26.60 -7.33
C ALA A 93 2.79 -25.88 -6.51
N ALA A 94 1.62 -26.51 -6.45
CA ALA A 94 0.41 -26.08 -5.77
C ALA A 94 0.74 -25.24 -4.52
N ARG A 95 0.69 -23.93 -4.70
CA ARG A 95 1.05 -22.94 -3.70
C ARG A 95 0.06 -23.11 -2.55
N LYS A 96 0.50 -23.67 -1.43
CA LYS A 96 -0.39 -23.89 -0.28
C LYS A 96 -0.89 -22.53 0.22
N PRO A 97 -2.21 -22.30 0.22
CA PRO A 97 -2.74 -21.03 0.70
C PRO A 97 -2.46 -20.87 2.19
N SER A 98 -1.98 -19.69 2.59
CA SER A 98 -1.78 -19.25 3.97
C SER A 98 -3.04 -18.58 4.50
N LYS A 99 -3.29 -18.69 5.81
CA LYS A 99 -4.35 -17.92 6.49
C LYS A 99 -3.95 -16.47 6.77
N THR A 100 -2.65 -16.17 6.67
CA THR A 100 -2.08 -14.85 6.93
C THR A 100 -1.56 -14.27 5.63
N TRP A 101 -1.78 -12.98 5.41
CA TRP A 101 -1.29 -12.27 4.24
C TRP A 101 0.25 -12.29 4.17
N PRO A 102 0.86 -12.42 2.98
CA PRO A 102 0.21 -12.77 1.71
C PRO A 102 -0.30 -14.21 1.77
N PHE A 103 -1.49 -14.47 1.22
CA PHE A 103 -2.16 -15.78 1.32
C PHE A 103 -1.44 -16.89 0.54
N VAL A 104 -0.23 -16.64 0.07
CA VAL A 104 0.62 -17.50 -0.72
C VAL A 104 2.05 -17.25 -0.25
N ALA A 105 2.83 -18.33 -0.12
CA ALA A 105 4.26 -18.21 0.24
C ALA A 105 5.01 -17.37 -0.82
N TRP A 106 5.97 -16.58 -0.38
CA TRP A 106 6.81 -15.72 -1.22
C TRP A 106 8.29 -16.04 -0.98
N ASP A 107 9.14 -15.79 -1.98
CA ASP A 107 10.57 -16.09 -1.96
C ASP A 107 11.46 -14.86 -2.22
N ARG A 108 10.91 -13.81 -2.82
CA ARG A 108 11.58 -12.52 -2.99
C ARG A 108 10.63 -11.35 -2.85
N ALA A 109 11.20 -10.17 -2.68
CA ALA A 109 10.46 -8.93 -2.63
C ALA A 109 11.26 -7.78 -3.24
N GLU A 110 10.53 -6.83 -3.81
CA GLU A 110 11.08 -5.61 -4.38
C GLU A 110 10.28 -4.41 -3.87
N ALA A 111 10.97 -3.31 -3.64
CA ALA A 111 10.39 -2.00 -3.40
C ALA A 111 10.30 -1.22 -4.71
N PHE A 112 9.25 -0.41 -4.83
CA PHE A 112 8.92 0.34 -6.03
C PHE A 112 8.62 1.78 -5.68
N THR A 113 8.91 2.67 -6.61
CA THR A 113 8.29 3.99 -6.70
C THR A 113 7.54 4.06 -8.02
N PHE A 114 6.32 4.59 -8.00
CA PHE A 114 5.47 4.66 -9.19
C PHE A 114 4.52 5.85 -9.15
N ASN A 115 3.95 6.19 -10.31
CA ASN A 115 3.02 7.31 -10.50
C ASN A 115 3.62 8.66 -10.03
N HIS A 116 4.81 9.01 -10.51
CA HIS A 116 5.44 10.32 -10.24
C HIS A 116 4.82 11.47 -11.07
N VAL A 117 3.79 11.20 -11.85
CA VAL A 117 3.10 12.14 -12.74
C VAL A 117 1.72 12.53 -12.21
N PRO A 118 1.18 13.71 -12.57
CA PRO A 118 -0.12 14.15 -12.12
C PRO A 118 -1.23 13.16 -12.45
N TYR A 119 -2.12 12.95 -11.49
CA TYR A 119 -3.26 12.03 -11.58
C TYR A 119 -4.21 12.37 -12.74
N GLY A 120 -4.65 11.31 -13.43
CA GLY A 120 -5.76 11.34 -14.39
C GLY A 120 -6.73 10.19 -14.12
N PRO A 121 -7.96 10.27 -14.64
CA PRO A 121 -8.90 9.15 -14.58
C PRO A 121 -8.28 7.90 -15.23
N GLY A 122 -8.39 6.76 -14.56
CA GLY A 122 -7.90 5.46 -15.06
C GLY A 122 -6.47 5.11 -14.65
N VAL A 123 -5.74 5.98 -13.95
CA VAL A 123 -4.39 5.65 -13.45
C VAL A 123 -4.49 4.57 -12.35
N PRO A 124 -3.76 3.44 -12.46
CA PRO A 124 -3.78 2.39 -11.46
C PRO A 124 -3.34 2.90 -10.08
N LEU A 125 -4.15 2.60 -9.07
CA LEU A 125 -3.87 2.99 -7.67
C LEU A 125 -2.81 2.11 -7.00
N ARG A 126 -2.51 0.96 -7.60
CA ARG A 126 -1.56 -0.03 -7.10
C ARG A 126 -0.47 -0.23 -8.14
N VAL A 127 0.74 -0.52 -7.69
CA VAL A 127 1.87 -0.92 -8.56
C VAL A 127 1.56 -2.22 -9.29
N TYR A 128 0.79 -3.10 -8.63
CA TYR A 128 0.30 -4.34 -9.20
C TYR A 128 -1.02 -4.75 -8.55
N ASP A 129 -1.98 -5.18 -9.36
CA ASP A 129 -3.10 -6.02 -8.95
C ASP A 129 -3.52 -6.99 -10.07
N ALA A 130 -4.33 -8.00 -9.72
CA ALA A 130 -4.76 -9.01 -10.69
C ALA A 130 -5.67 -8.45 -11.80
N THR A 131 -6.33 -7.31 -11.58
CA THR A 131 -7.32 -6.76 -12.52
C THR A 131 -6.65 -5.91 -13.60
N ASN A 132 -5.70 -5.07 -13.18
CA ASN A 132 -5.04 -4.08 -14.03
C ASN A 132 -3.62 -4.51 -14.42
N GLY A 133 -3.06 -5.53 -13.75
CA GLY A 133 -1.67 -5.92 -13.93
C GLY A 133 -0.70 -4.91 -13.29
N TRP A 134 0.45 -4.73 -13.92
CA TRP A 134 1.47 -3.77 -13.48
C TRP A 134 1.07 -2.33 -13.83
N SER A 135 1.37 -1.38 -12.94
CA SER A 135 1.29 0.04 -13.29
C SER A 135 2.26 0.36 -14.44
N PRO A 136 1.83 1.12 -15.46
CA PRO A 136 2.71 1.54 -16.55
C PRO A 136 3.75 2.58 -16.08
N GLU A 137 3.51 3.26 -14.96
CA GLU A 137 4.30 4.40 -14.49
C GLU A 137 5.28 4.02 -13.36
N ILE A 138 5.97 2.89 -13.48
CA ILE A 138 6.98 2.47 -12.50
C ILE A 138 8.27 3.26 -12.75
N ALA A 139 8.67 4.06 -11.77
CA ALA A 139 9.86 4.90 -11.84
C ALA A 139 11.12 4.15 -11.37
N GLU A 140 11.03 3.43 -10.25
CA GLU A 140 12.16 2.68 -9.68
C GLU A 140 11.73 1.29 -9.20
N ARG A 141 12.66 0.34 -9.32
CA ARG A 141 12.55 -1.01 -8.74
C ARG A 141 13.82 -1.32 -7.97
N LYS A 142 13.68 -1.76 -6.73
CA LYS A 142 14.81 -2.06 -5.85
C LYS A 142 14.57 -3.38 -5.10
N PRO A 143 15.42 -4.40 -5.28
CA PRO A 143 15.35 -5.61 -4.46
C PRO A 143 15.50 -5.27 -2.97
N ILE A 144 14.69 -5.91 -2.12
CA ILE A 144 14.79 -5.76 -0.66
C ILE A 144 15.09 -7.11 -0.01
N SER A 145 15.74 -7.05 1.15
CA SER A 145 16.07 -8.26 1.91
C SER A 145 14.82 -8.97 2.45
N PRO A 146 14.90 -10.29 2.73
CA PRO A 146 13.80 -11.01 3.37
C PRO A 146 13.37 -10.41 4.71
N ALA A 147 14.31 -9.85 5.48
CA ALA A 147 14.00 -9.19 6.75
C ALA A 147 13.17 -7.91 6.55
N GLN A 148 13.52 -7.10 5.54
CA GLN A 148 12.76 -5.90 5.17
C GLN A 148 11.35 -6.25 4.68
N ALA A 149 11.23 -7.26 3.83
CA ALA A 149 9.95 -7.75 3.36
C ALA A 149 9.09 -8.34 4.49
N GLY A 150 9.70 -9.04 5.46
CA GLY A 150 9.03 -9.51 6.67
C GLY A 150 8.38 -8.39 7.46
N ARG A 151 9.07 -7.25 7.65
CA ARG A 151 8.49 -6.06 8.31
C ARG A 151 7.28 -5.52 7.57
N ALA A 152 7.36 -5.41 6.23
CA ALA A 152 6.23 -4.98 5.40
C ALA A 152 5.00 -5.89 5.59
N VAL A 153 5.21 -7.22 5.65
CA VAL A 153 4.14 -8.19 5.92
C VAL A 153 3.54 -8.00 7.32
N GLU A 154 4.38 -7.87 8.35
CA GLU A 154 3.94 -7.64 9.73
C GLU A 154 3.08 -6.37 9.86
N TRP A 155 3.46 -5.31 9.15
CA TRP A 155 2.73 -4.05 9.13
C TRP A 155 1.36 -4.19 8.48
N VAL A 156 1.26 -4.89 7.34
CA VAL A 156 -0.04 -5.20 6.71
C VAL A 156 -0.94 -6.02 7.63
N VAL A 157 -0.38 -7.03 8.30
CA VAL A 157 -1.13 -7.85 9.26
C VAL A 157 -1.61 -7.00 10.44
N ALA A 158 -0.76 -6.09 10.94
CA ALA A 158 -1.10 -5.21 12.05
C ALA A 158 -2.21 -4.21 11.68
N THR A 159 -2.22 -3.67 10.46
CA THR A 159 -3.27 -2.76 9.98
C THR A 159 -4.50 -3.49 9.45
N ARG A 160 -4.45 -4.83 9.36
CA ARG A 160 -5.47 -5.68 8.71
C ARG A 160 -5.75 -5.23 7.28
N GLY A 161 -4.69 -4.91 6.55
CA GLY A 161 -4.76 -4.51 5.15
C GLY A 161 -4.96 -3.02 4.92
N ALA A 162 -5.85 -2.72 3.97
CA ALA A 162 -5.96 -1.41 3.36
C ALA A 162 -6.64 -0.40 4.28
N LEU A 163 -6.11 0.82 4.26
CA LEU A 163 -6.76 2.01 4.78
C LEU A 163 -6.78 3.05 3.66
N GLU A 164 -7.98 3.31 3.15
CA GLU A 164 -8.24 4.39 2.19
C GLU A 164 -8.68 5.61 3.01
N VAL A 165 -7.76 6.55 3.21
CA VAL A 165 -7.96 7.80 3.96
C VAL A 165 -8.39 8.92 3.00
N SER A 166 -7.80 9.00 1.81
CA SER A 166 -8.26 9.91 0.75
C SER A 166 -7.64 9.64 -0.62
N LYS A 167 -8.41 9.89 -1.70
CA LYS A 167 -7.97 9.75 -3.09
C LYS A 167 -6.90 10.80 -3.44
N CYS A 168 -5.64 10.47 -3.20
CA CYS A 168 -4.52 11.37 -3.46
C CYS A 168 -3.80 11.06 -4.78
N ALA A 169 -3.29 12.12 -5.40
CA ALA A 169 -2.81 12.18 -6.78
C ALA A 169 -1.30 11.90 -6.95
N PHE A 170 -0.62 11.48 -5.89
CA PHE A 170 0.84 11.66 -5.75
C PHE A 170 1.61 10.34 -5.62
N PRO A 171 2.96 10.39 -5.80
CA PRO A 171 3.77 9.21 -5.95
C PRO A 171 3.58 8.22 -4.82
N ARG A 172 3.56 6.97 -5.25
CA ARG A 172 3.23 5.86 -4.40
C ARG A 172 4.46 4.99 -4.31
N HIS A 173 4.78 4.66 -3.08
CA HIS A 173 5.79 3.68 -2.77
C HIS A 173 5.08 2.34 -2.71
N ALA A 174 5.76 1.27 -3.10
CA ALA A 174 5.21 -0.04 -2.91
C ALA A 174 6.25 -1.07 -2.53
N VAL A 175 5.78 -2.13 -1.87
CA VAL A 175 6.50 -3.39 -1.72
C VAL A 175 5.69 -4.47 -2.43
N VAL A 176 6.33 -5.17 -3.36
CA VAL A 176 5.73 -6.33 -4.03
C VAL A 176 6.45 -7.59 -3.57
N LEU A 177 5.67 -8.58 -3.15
CA LEU A 177 6.10 -9.91 -2.78
C LEU A 177 5.88 -10.84 -3.96
N PHE A 178 6.84 -11.71 -4.24
CA PHE A 178 6.78 -12.65 -5.36
C PHE A 178 6.97 -14.08 -4.92
N ALA A 179 6.42 -15.00 -5.70
CA ALA A 179 6.77 -16.41 -5.69
C ALA A 179 7.26 -16.78 -7.09
N GLY A 180 8.55 -17.03 -7.22
CA GLY A 180 9.22 -17.00 -8.52
C GLY A 180 8.97 -15.66 -9.20
N ASP A 181 8.48 -15.67 -10.45
CA ASP A 181 8.21 -14.46 -11.22
C ASP A 181 6.80 -13.90 -11.07
N THR A 182 5.98 -14.51 -10.21
CA THR A 182 4.58 -14.12 -10.04
C THR A 182 4.41 -13.24 -8.80
N PRO A 183 3.83 -12.03 -8.91
CA PRO A 183 3.43 -11.24 -7.75
C PRO A 183 2.34 -11.97 -6.95
N VAL A 184 2.52 -12.02 -5.64
CA VAL A 184 1.57 -12.66 -4.70
C VAL A 184 1.04 -11.72 -3.63
N GLY A 185 1.63 -10.52 -3.53
CA GLY A 185 1.11 -9.42 -2.75
C GLY A 185 1.74 -8.11 -3.15
N SER A 186 0.97 -7.02 -3.09
CA SER A 186 1.47 -5.65 -3.22
C SER A 186 0.97 -4.81 -2.05
N VAL A 187 1.84 -3.99 -1.49
CA VAL A 187 1.53 -2.99 -0.47
C VAL A 187 1.89 -1.65 -1.06
N ASN A 188 0.95 -0.74 -1.14
CA ASN A 188 1.12 0.56 -1.78
C ASN A 188 0.89 1.61 -0.71
N VAL A 189 1.83 2.54 -0.55
CA VAL A 189 1.81 3.55 0.49
C VAL A 189 1.90 4.91 -0.17
N CYS A 190 0.99 5.81 0.18
CA CYS A 190 1.03 7.21 -0.22
C CYS A 190 1.33 8.08 1.00
N PHE A 191 2.49 8.72 1.01
CA PHE A 191 2.93 9.54 2.15
C PHE A 191 2.25 10.88 2.28
N GLU A 192 1.56 11.33 1.23
CA GLU A 192 0.85 12.61 1.25
C GLU A 192 -0.51 12.50 1.92
N CYS A 193 -1.31 11.50 1.56
CA CYS A 193 -2.63 11.29 2.18
C CYS A 193 -2.68 10.29 3.32
N GLY A 194 -1.63 9.49 3.50
CA GLY A 194 -1.66 8.42 4.48
C GLY A 194 -2.38 7.15 4.03
N ASP A 195 -2.52 6.93 2.73
CA ASP A 195 -3.17 5.71 2.24
C ASP A 195 -2.21 4.52 2.28
N ILE A 196 -2.73 3.38 2.72
CA ILE A 196 -2.09 2.07 2.54
C ILE A 196 -3.07 1.20 1.77
N LEU A 197 -2.74 0.81 0.53
CA LEU A 197 -3.56 -0.07 -0.29
C LEU A 197 -2.85 -1.40 -0.47
N VAL A 198 -3.52 -2.49 -0.13
CA VAL A 198 -2.98 -3.85 -0.28
C VAL A 198 -3.69 -4.60 -1.40
N TRP A 199 -2.96 -5.50 -2.05
CA TRP A 199 -3.50 -6.57 -2.88
C TRP A 199 -2.75 -7.88 -2.56
N PRO A 200 -3.40 -9.05 -2.55
CA PRO A 200 -4.86 -9.20 -2.47
C PRO A 200 -5.41 -8.49 -1.23
N GLU A 201 -6.70 -8.16 -1.27
CA GLU A 201 -7.36 -7.53 -0.14
C GLU A 201 -7.30 -8.44 1.09
N PHE A 202 -6.90 -7.90 2.25
CA PHE A 202 -6.71 -8.69 3.46
C PHE A 202 -8.05 -9.23 3.99
N GLU A 203 -9.05 -8.38 4.03
CA GLU A 203 -10.39 -8.68 4.51
C GLU A 203 -11.37 -7.76 3.80
N PRO A 204 -12.57 -8.24 3.41
CA PRO A 204 -13.57 -7.41 2.76
C PRO A 204 -13.97 -6.23 3.65
N PRO A 205 -14.46 -5.12 3.07
CA PRO A 205 -14.88 -3.96 3.84
C PRO A 205 -15.96 -4.35 4.85
N ALA A 206 -15.80 -3.92 6.10
CA ALA A 206 -16.81 -4.18 7.12
C ALA A 206 -18.07 -3.36 6.83
N SER A 207 -19.24 -3.99 6.96
CA SER A 207 -20.54 -3.35 6.84
C SER A 207 -21.23 -3.24 8.21
N GLY A 208 -22.17 -2.29 8.32
CA GLY A 208 -23.02 -2.13 9.51
C GLY A 208 -22.28 -1.70 10.78
N PRO A 209 -22.82 -2.00 11.98
CA PRO A 209 -22.32 -1.46 13.25
C PRO A 209 -20.90 -1.92 13.63
N THR A 210 -20.42 -3.02 13.03
CA THR A 210 -19.05 -3.50 13.22
C THR A 210 -18.01 -2.68 12.46
N ALA A 211 -18.42 -1.92 11.44
CA ALA A 211 -17.52 -1.12 10.61
C ALA A 211 -16.78 -0.06 11.43
N GLU A 212 -17.50 0.68 12.28
CA GLU A 212 -16.91 1.76 13.08
C GLU A 212 -15.93 1.22 14.13
N ARG A 213 -16.26 0.08 14.77
CA ARG A 213 -15.34 -0.58 15.72
C ARG A 213 -14.08 -1.06 15.02
N ARG A 214 -14.21 -1.69 13.85
CA ARG A 214 -13.06 -2.18 13.07
C ARG A 214 -12.21 -1.00 12.58
N HIS A 215 -12.83 0.03 12.03
CA HIS A 215 -12.14 1.23 11.57
C HIS A 215 -11.34 1.88 12.72
N ARG A 216 -11.93 2.04 13.91
CA ARG A 216 -11.20 2.54 15.10
C ARG A 216 -9.98 1.69 15.47
N GLN A 217 -10.09 0.37 15.39
CA GLN A 217 -8.96 -0.54 15.66
C GLN A 217 -7.87 -0.42 14.58
N GLN A 218 -8.26 -0.37 13.30
CA GLN A 218 -7.34 -0.17 12.18
C GLN A 218 -6.62 1.16 12.30
N MET A 219 -7.32 2.25 12.59
CA MET A 219 -6.71 3.58 12.79
C MET A 219 -5.69 3.60 13.93
N LYS A 220 -5.91 2.84 15.01
CA LYS A 220 -4.94 2.72 16.11
C LYS A 220 -3.65 2.01 15.65
N ALA A 221 -3.78 0.92 14.89
CA ALA A 221 -2.63 0.21 14.35
C ALA A 221 -1.90 1.07 13.30
N TYR A 222 -2.66 1.71 12.42
CA TYR A 222 -2.17 2.61 11.39
C TYR A 222 -1.30 3.73 11.98
N LYS A 223 -1.78 4.45 13.00
CA LYS A 223 -1.01 5.53 13.65
C LYS A 223 0.35 5.07 14.19
N ARG A 224 0.48 3.79 14.54
CA ARG A 224 1.75 3.21 15.00
C ARG A 224 2.64 2.76 13.84
N VAL A 225 2.04 2.22 12.77
CA VAL A 225 2.76 1.58 11.67
C VAL A 225 3.17 2.57 10.58
N PHE A 226 2.37 3.60 10.31
CA PHE A 226 2.63 4.54 9.22
C PHE A 226 3.98 5.27 9.34
N PRO A 227 4.40 5.77 10.52
CA PRO A 227 5.74 6.35 10.67
C PRO A 227 6.87 5.36 10.39
N GLU A 228 6.65 4.05 10.57
CA GLU A 228 7.64 3.03 10.25
C GLU A 228 7.75 2.82 8.74
N TRP A 229 6.66 2.99 7.98
CA TRP A 229 6.71 3.02 6.52
C TRP A 229 7.55 4.19 5.99
N GLU A 230 7.41 5.38 6.58
CA GLU A 230 8.21 6.55 6.20
C GLU A 230 9.71 6.27 6.40
N ARG A 231 10.07 5.77 7.59
CA ARG A 231 11.46 5.39 7.91
C ARG A 231 11.97 4.29 6.99
N PHE A 232 11.15 3.28 6.71
CA PHE A 232 11.52 2.20 5.82
C PHE A 232 11.89 2.69 4.42
N PHE A 233 11.03 3.49 3.79
CA PHE A 233 11.31 3.97 2.44
C PHE A 233 12.42 5.01 2.41
N ARG A 234 12.40 5.99 3.33
CA ARG A 234 13.38 7.08 3.35
C ARG A 234 14.75 6.64 3.87
N ASP A 235 14.78 5.99 5.04
CA ASP A 235 16.00 5.78 5.81
C ASP A 235 16.63 4.43 5.46
N ASP A 236 15.84 3.34 5.35
CA ASP A 236 16.39 2.01 5.05
C ASP A 236 16.63 1.81 3.54
N LEU A 237 15.72 2.31 2.70
CA LEU A 237 15.79 2.12 1.25
C LEU A 237 16.38 3.31 0.51
N GLY A 238 16.48 4.49 1.12
CA GLY A 238 16.98 5.70 0.46
C GLY A 238 16.07 6.19 -0.67
N LEU A 239 14.79 5.81 -0.67
CA LEU A 239 13.81 6.21 -1.66
C LEU A 239 13.16 7.54 -1.24
N PRO A 240 13.08 8.54 -2.12
CA PRO A 240 12.50 9.83 -1.78
C PRO A 240 10.99 9.68 -1.52
N LEU A 241 10.48 10.28 -0.44
CA LEU A 241 9.04 10.20 -0.10
C LEU A 241 8.18 11.14 -0.94
N THR A 242 8.77 12.22 -1.44
CA THR A 242 8.14 13.19 -2.34
C THR A 242 8.69 13.03 -3.75
N PRO A 243 7.91 13.38 -4.79
CA PRO A 243 8.43 13.33 -6.15
C PRO A 243 9.65 14.25 -6.24
N LEU A 244 10.71 13.79 -6.91
CA LEU A 244 11.81 14.66 -7.28
C LEU A 244 11.23 15.70 -8.24
N ALA A 245 11.41 16.99 -7.91
CA ALA A 245 11.01 18.07 -8.82
C ALA A 245 11.66 17.79 -10.18
N GLN A 246 10.83 17.60 -11.21
CA GLN A 246 11.36 17.48 -12.57
C GLN A 246 11.98 18.82 -12.96
N PRO A 247 13.21 18.84 -13.50
CA PRO A 247 13.86 20.06 -13.95
C PRO A 247 13.13 20.72 -15.12
#